data_AF-A0A2R6ELI4-F1
#
_entry.id   AF-A0A2R6ELI4-F1
#
_cell.length_a   1.000
_cell.length_b   1.000
_cell.length_c   1.000
_cell.angle_alpha   90.00
_cell.angle_beta   90.00
_cell.angle_gamma   90.00
#
_symmetry.space_group_name_H-M   'P 1'
#
loop_
_entity.id
_entity.type
_entity.pdbx_description
1 polymer ?
#
loop_
_entity_poly.entity_id
_entity_poly.type
_entity_poly.pdbx_seq_one_letter_code
_entity_poly.pdbx_strand_id
1 'polypeptide(L)'
;MRRHADWMTQTDERVLEYLRENGNFPPSAIRDSLVEISEDIDYHQSHIGRRCRALDDHGLVENVGGGTYSITDLGKRYLDGEFDAGSLED
;
A
#
# COMPACT_ATOMS: atom_id res chain seq x y z
N MET A 1 15.06 -3.50 9.41
CA MET A 1 13.78 -4.22 9.56
C MET A 1 12.68 -3.18 9.49
N ARG A 2 11.64 -3.39 8.68
CA ARG A 2 10.51 -2.46 8.61
C ARG A 2 9.72 -2.53 9.92
N ARG A 3 9.22 -1.38 10.37
CA ARG A 3 8.49 -1.25 11.64
C ARG A 3 7.03 -0.93 11.31
N HIS A 4 6.20 -1.95 11.41
CA HIS A 4 4.78 -1.88 11.04
C HIS A 4 3.96 -1.19 12.12
N ALA A 5 2.88 -0.51 11.71
CA ALA A 5 1.81 -0.14 12.62
C ALA A 5 0.90 -1.33 12.90
N ASP A 6 0.18 -1.32 14.03
CA ASP A 6 -0.73 -2.40 14.43
C ASP A 6 -1.89 -2.60 13.43
N TRP A 7 -2.30 -1.55 12.72
CA TRP A 7 -3.36 -1.59 11.71
C TRP A 7 -2.89 -2.11 10.35
N MET A 8 -1.57 -2.18 10.13
CA MET A 8 -0.99 -2.64 8.87
C MET A 8 -1.11 -4.15 8.71
N THR A 9 -1.26 -4.56 7.46
CA THR A 9 -1.34 -5.93 7.01
C THR A 9 -0.25 -6.18 5.96
N GLN A 10 0.03 -7.44 5.66
CA GLN A 10 0.98 -7.79 4.60
C GLN A 10 0.56 -7.21 3.22
N THR A 11 -0.74 -7.05 2.98
CA THR A 11 -1.25 -6.45 1.74
C THR A 11 -0.82 -4.99 1.58
N ASP A 12 -0.67 -4.24 2.67
CA ASP A 12 -0.26 -2.84 2.59
C ASP A 12 1.19 -2.70 2.11
N GLU A 13 2.06 -3.58 2.60
CA GLU A 13 3.44 -3.63 2.12
C GLU A 13 3.49 -3.91 0.62
N ARG A 14 2.70 -4.89 0.18
CA ARG A 14 2.64 -5.27 -1.22
C ARG A 14 2.11 -4.15 -2.10
N VAL A 15 1.13 -3.39 -1.62
CA VAL A 15 0.65 -2.17 -2.30
C VAL A 15 1.75 -1.12 -2.40
N LEU A 16 2.46 -0.84 -1.30
CA LEU A 16 3.56 0.13 -1.29
C LEU A 16 4.71 -0.28 -2.22
N GLU A 17 5.14 -1.54 -2.15
CA GLU A 17 6.18 -2.12 -3.02
C GLU A 17 5.79 -1.98 -4.49
N TYR A 18 4.55 -2.38 -4.83
CA TYR A 18 4.04 -2.28 -6.19
C TYR A 18 4.04 -0.84 -6.71
N LEU A 19 3.53 0.11 -5.92
CA LEU A 19 3.46 1.53 -6.31
C LEU A 19 4.87 2.15 -6.43
N ARG A 20 5.84 1.71 -5.61
CA ARG A 20 7.24 2.15 -5.72
C ARG A 20 7.87 1.70 -7.03
N GLU A 21 7.63 0.46 -7.42
CA GLU A 21 8.26 -0.15 -8.60
C GLU A 21 7.59 0.26 -9.90
N ASN A 22 6.26 0.40 -9.90
CA ASN A 22 5.48 0.54 -11.12
C ASN A 22 4.96 1.98 -11.32
N GLY A 23 4.85 2.77 -10.24
CA GLY A 23 4.30 4.12 -10.27
C GLY A 23 2.83 4.16 -9.87
N ASN A 24 2.05 5.03 -10.52
CA ASN A 24 0.72 5.39 -10.04
C ASN A 24 -0.36 4.48 -10.64
N PHE A 25 -1.09 3.76 -9.80
CA PHE A 25 -2.10 2.79 -10.27
C PHE A 25 -3.39 2.79 -9.45
N PRO A 26 -4.53 2.43 -10.06
CA PRO A 26 -5.78 2.18 -9.34
C PRO A 26 -5.76 0.82 -8.64
N PRO A 27 -6.58 0.62 -7.58
CA PRO A 27 -6.66 -0.63 -6.83
C PRO A 27 -6.91 -1.89 -7.67
N SER A 28 -7.58 -1.79 -8.82
CA SER A 28 -7.77 -2.93 -9.74
C SER A 28 -6.46 -3.42 -10.35
N ALA A 29 -5.61 -2.51 -10.81
CA ALA A 29 -4.33 -2.88 -11.42
C ALA A 29 -3.38 -3.45 -10.37
N ILE A 30 -3.38 -2.86 -9.17
CA ILE A 30 -2.60 -3.37 -8.04
C ILE A 30 -3.04 -4.80 -7.69
N ARG A 31 -4.36 -5.04 -7.57
CA ARG A 31 -4.93 -6.37 -7.33
C ARG A 31 -4.42 -7.38 -8.37
N ASP A 32 -4.54 -7.05 -9.65
CA ASP A 32 -4.21 -7.98 -10.73
C ASP A 32 -2.76 -8.45 -10.62
N SER A 33 -1.84 -7.54 -10.31
CA SER A 33 -0.43 -7.89 -10.07
C SER A 33 -0.21 -8.69 -8.78
N LEU A 34 -0.97 -8.44 -7.71
CA LEU A 34 -0.81 -9.20 -6.46
C LEU A 34 -1.35 -10.63 -6.55
N VAL A 35 -2.41 -10.86 -7.31
CA VAL A 35 -2.97 -12.21 -7.56
C VAL A 35 -2.00 -13.07 -8.36
N GLU A 36 -1.22 -12.48 -9.28
CA GLU A 36 -0.18 -13.22 -10.02
C GLU A 36 0.97 -13.72 -9.12
N ILE A 37 1.23 -13.05 -7.99
CA ILE A 37 2.34 -13.38 -7.08
C ILE A 37 1.91 -14.38 -6.00
N SER A 38 0.61 -14.50 -5.72
CA SER A 38 0.08 -15.33 -4.63
C SER A 38 -1.14 -16.14 -5.10
N GLU A 39 -0.88 -17.37 -5.57
CA GLU A 39 -1.91 -18.30 -6.05
C GLU A 39 -2.96 -18.68 -4.98
N ASP A 40 -2.65 -18.49 -3.70
CA ASP A 40 -3.49 -18.88 -2.57
C ASP A 40 -4.38 -17.76 -1.99
N ILE A 41 -4.29 -16.52 -2.50
CA ILE A 41 -5.03 -15.38 -1.91
C ILE A 41 -5.89 -14.68 -2.96
N ASP A 42 -7.20 -14.92 -2.86
CA ASP A 42 -8.21 -14.25 -3.67
C ASP A 42 -8.45 -12.82 -3.15
N TYR A 43 -7.55 -11.90 -3.49
CA TYR A 43 -7.69 -10.49 -3.11
C TYR A 43 -8.86 -9.86 -3.86
N HIS A 44 -10.00 -9.71 -3.19
CA HIS A 44 -11.12 -8.97 -3.77
C HIS A 44 -10.73 -7.49 -3.98
N GLN A 45 -11.10 -6.90 -5.12
CA GLN A 45 -10.75 -5.50 -5.46
C GLN A 45 -11.17 -4.50 -4.37
N SER A 46 -12.30 -4.76 -3.72
CA SER A 46 -12.81 -3.94 -2.61
C SER A 46 -11.88 -3.96 -1.39
N HIS A 47 -11.16 -5.06 -1.15
CA HIS A 47 -10.17 -5.16 -0.09
C HIS A 47 -8.95 -4.28 -0.40
N ILE A 48 -8.36 -4.41 -1.60
CA ILE A 48 -7.23 -3.56 -2.02
C ILE A 48 -7.62 -2.08 -1.97
N GLY A 49 -8.82 -1.74 -2.46
CA GLY A 49 -9.32 -0.37 -2.37
C GLY A 49 -9.46 0.15 -0.94
N ARG A 50 -9.82 -0.70 0.04
CA ARG A 50 -9.85 -0.32 1.46
C ARG A 50 -8.43 -0.12 2.01
N ARG A 51 -7.47 -0.97 1.62
CA ARG A 51 -6.07 -0.83 2.02
C ARG A 51 -5.42 0.43 1.45
N CYS A 52 -5.63 0.75 0.18
CA CYS A 52 -5.16 2.00 -0.42
C CYS A 52 -5.70 3.23 0.33
N ARG A 53 -6.98 3.23 0.74
CA ARG A 53 -7.55 4.31 1.54
C ARG A 53 -6.91 4.42 2.92
N ALA A 54 -6.73 3.31 3.63
CA ALA A 54 -6.05 3.35 4.93
C ALA A 54 -4.62 3.91 4.79
N LEU A 55 -3.88 3.46 3.78
CA LEU A 55 -2.53 3.99 3.51
C LEU A 55 -2.52 5.49 3.16
N ASP A 56 -3.56 5.97 2.48
CA ASP A 56 -3.77 7.39 2.13
C ASP A 56 -4.08 8.21 3.39
N ASP A 57 -4.98 7.71 4.24
CA ASP A 57 -5.34 8.31 5.53
C ASP A 57 -4.12 8.49 6.45
N HIS A 58 -3.16 7.56 6.39
CA HIS A 58 -1.90 7.64 7.14
C HIS A 58 -0.72 8.25 6.36
N GLY A 59 -0.95 8.76 5.14
CA GLY A 59 0.04 9.50 4.35
C GLY A 59 1.18 8.67 3.76
N LEU A 60 1.04 7.34 3.71
CA LEU A 60 2.02 6.43 3.09
C LEU A 60 1.83 6.32 1.56
N VAL A 61 0.61 6.53 1.08
CA VAL A 61 0.28 6.77 -0.32
C VAL A 61 -0.54 8.05 -0.42
N GLU A 62 -0.78 8.53 -1.64
CA GLU A 62 -1.69 9.64 -1.91
C GLU A 62 -2.60 9.31 -3.10
N ASN A 63 -3.89 9.67 -3.02
CA ASN A 63 -4.79 9.61 -4.17
C ASN A 63 -4.55 10.80 -5.12
N VAL A 64 -3.92 10.53 -6.26
CA VAL A 64 -3.58 11.55 -7.27
C VAL A 64 -4.74 11.88 -8.22
N GLY A 65 -5.95 11.36 -7.94
CA GLY A 65 -7.16 11.57 -8.72
C GLY A 65 -7.64 10.34 -9.48
N GLY A 66 -8.96 10.27 -9.74
CA GLY A 66 -9.58 9.16 -10.47
C GLY A 66 -9.48 7.80 -9.78
N GLY A 67 -9.16 7.76 -8.48
CA GLY A 67 -8.94 6.52 -7.73
C GLY A 67 -7.57 5.89 -7.98
N THR A 68 -6.62 6.66 -8.52
CA THR A 68 -5.22 6.25 -8.71
C THR A 68 -4.39 6.67 -7.52
N TYR A 69 -3.52 5.80 -7.02
CA TYR A 69 -2.67 6.08 -5.86
C TYR A 69 -1.20 6.17 -6.27
N SER A 70 -0.44 7.02 -5.59
CA SER A 70 1.03 7.14 -5.69
C SER A 70 1.69 6.91 -4.33
N ILE A 71 2.91 6.38 -4.29
CA ILE A 71 3.65 6.25 -3.04
C ILE A 71 4.26 7.61 -2.63
N THR A 72 4.04 8.02 -1.38
CA THR A 72 4.63 9.25 -0.84
C THR A 72 6.09 9.05 -0.44
N ASP A 73 6.80 10.13 -0.12
CA ASP A 73 8.14 10.02 0.44
C ASP A 73 8.14 9.34 1.83
N LEU A 74 7.06 9.47 2.60
CA LEU A 74 6.88 8.76 3.86
C LEU A 74 6.77 7.24 3.61
N GLY A 75 5.97 6.84 2.62
CA GLY A 75 5.84 5.44 2.20
C GLY A 75 7.17 4.82 1.75
N LYS A 76 7.98 5.57 0.98
CA LYS A 76 9.32 5.14 0.58
C LYS A 76 10.24 4.93 1.78
N ARG A 77 10.29 5.90 2.70
CA ARG A 77 11.08 5.81 3.94
C ARG A 77 10.65 4.63 4.80
N TYR A 78 9.34 4.33 4.86
CA TYR A 78 8.86 3.12 5.51
C TYR A 78 9.43 1.86 4.86
N LEU A 79 9.36 1.75 3.52
CA LEU A 79 9.89 0.59 2.79
C LEU A 79 11.40 0.42 2.96
N ASP A 80 12.14 1.53 3.07
CA ASP A 80 13.59 1.57 3.31
C ASP A 80 13.94 1.29 4.79
N GLY A 81 12.95 1.19 5.68
CA GLY A 81 13.14 0.97 7.12
C GLY A 81 13.57 2.22 7.89
N GLU A 82 13.50 3.39 7.26
CA GLU A 82 13.88 4.69 7.80
C GLU A 82 12.75 5.38 8.56
N PHE A 83 11.53 4.84 8.50
CA PHE A 83 10.37 5.34 9.21
C PHE A 83 9.70 4.25 10.05
N ASP A 84 9.13 4.65 11.18
CA ASP A 84 8.38 3.79 12.09
C ASP A 84 6.89 3.97 11.85
N ALA A 85 6.24 3.04 11.14
CA ALA A 85 4.81 3.16 10.93
C ALA A 85 4.03 2.99 12.25
N GLY A 86 4.59 2.35 13.27
CA GLY A 86 3.99 2.28 14.61
C GLY A 86 3.83 3.63 15.31
N SER A 87 4.41 4.70 14.77
CA SER A 87 4.16 6.07 15.24
C SER A 87 2.91 6.73 14.62
N LEU A 88 2.29 6.10 13.62
CA LEU A 88 1.04 6.56 13.01
C LEU A 88 -0.11 6.05 13.88
N GLU A 89 -0.86 6.98 14.48
CA GLU A 89 -2.07 6.68 15.27
C GLU A 89 -3.23 6.26 14.35
N ASP A 90 -4.15 5.44 14.89
CA ASP A 90 -5.41 5.00 14.26
C ASP A 90 -6.51 6.06 14.28
#